data_AF-A0A6I7PV59-F1
#
_entry.id   AF-A0A6I7PV59-F1
#
_cell.length_a   1.000
_cell.length_b   1.000
_cell.length_c   1.000
_cell.angle_alpha   90.00
_cell.angle_beta   90.00
_cell.angle_gamma   90.00
#
_symmetry.space_group_name_H-M   'P 1'
#
loop_
_entity.id
_entity.type
_entity.pdbx_description
1 polymer ?
#
loop_
_entity_poly.entity_id
_entity_poly.type
_entity_poly.pdbx_seq_one_letter_code
_entity_poly.pdbx_strand_id
1 'polypeptide(L)'
;MDAELIFEIRFSIVLKSGEILVVFMDLYKIPRVNTKDFPGGHRFSWIAFDPEAPERRVLFDSHPPKGPHIHIDDELEGKPFEWVSVDQAKRLFFKCVKEHFGKFAEDIDI
;
A
#
# COMPACT_ATOMS: atom_id res chain seq x y z
N MET A 1 14.95 9.97 -14.69
CA MET A 1 14.88 10.30 -13.25
C MET A 1 15.18 9.00 -12.55
N ASP A 2 16.36 8.88 -11.97
CA ASP A 2 16.85 7.59 -11.49
C ASP A 2 16.25 7.35 -10.11
N ALA A 3 15.13 6.65 -10.07
CA ALA A 3 14.52 6.21 -8.82
C ALA A 3 15.34 5.03 -8.27
N GLU A 4 15.67 5.09 -6.99
CA GLU A 4 16.38 4.03 -6.28
C GLU A 4 15.35 3.12 -5.60
N LEU A 5 15.36 1.83 -5.91
CA LEU A 5 14.53 0.85 -5.22
C LEU A 5 15.04 0.68 -3.79
N ILE A 6 14.17 0.95 -2.80
CA ILE A 6 14.47 0.76 -1.38
C ILE A 6 14.08 -0.65 -0.94
N PHE A 7 12.87 -1.09 -1.31
CA PHE A 7 12.46 -2.47 -1.16
C PHE A 7 11.39 -2.86 -2.19
N GLU A 8 11.35 -4.15 -2.48
CA GLU A 8 10.28 -4.84 -3.19
C GLU A 8 9.95 -6.10 -2.39
N ILE A 9 8.70 -6.22 -1.91
CA ILE A 9 8.26 -7.36 -1.10
C ILE A 9 6.98 -7.92 -1.70
N ARG A 10 6.89 -9.25 -1.78
CA ARG A 10 5.76 -10.01 -2.31
C ARG A 10 5.51 -11.19 -1.36
N PHE A 11 4.30 -11.30 -0.82
CA PHE A 11 3.95 -12.40 0.09
C PHE A 11 2.44 -12.63 0.13
N SER A 12 2.02 -13.68 0.83
CA SER A 12 0.61 -13.99 1.05
C SER A 12 0.27 -13.95 2.53
N ILE A 13 -0.98 -13.59 2.83
CA ILE A 13 -1.53 -13.57 4.19
C ILE A 13 -2.73 -14.52 4.23
N VAL A 14 -2.74 -15.44 5.19
CA VAL A 14 -3.93 -16.23 5.49
C VAL A 14 -4.81 -15.45 6.47
N LEU A 15 -6.08 -15.29 6.14
CA LEU A 15 -7.08 -14.66 7.00
C LEU A 15 -7.69 -15.67 7.97
N LYS A 16 -8.30 -15.20 9.07
CA LYS A 16 -9.05 -16.07 10.00
C LYS A 16 -10.25 -16.76 9.35
N SER A 17 -10.76 -16.23 8.23
CA SER A 17 -11.79 -16.86 7.40
C SER A 17 -11.27 -18.09 6.63
N GLY A 18 -9.96 -18.24 6.49
CA GLY A 18 -9.32 -19.23 5.63
C GLY A 18 -9.03 -18.71 4.20
N GLU A 19 -9.50 -17.50 3.87
CA GLU A 19 -9.14 -16.83 2.61
C GLU A 19 -7.64 -16.46 2.59
N ILE A 20 -7.07 -16.39 1.39
CA ILE A 20 -5.68 -15.99 1.16
C ILE A 20 -5.67 -14.64 0.45
N LEU A 21 -4.92 -13.69 0.99
CA LEU A 21 -4.61 -12.43 0.31
C LEU A 21 -3.21 -12.48 -0.28
N VAL A 22 -3.03 -11.81 -1.41
CA VAL A 22 -1.72 -11.54 -2.00
C VAL A 22 -1.35 -10.09 -1.73
N VAL A 23 -0.14 -9.85 -1.24
CA VAL A 23 0.38 -8.52 -0.88
C VAL A 23 1.64 -8.21 -1.66
N PHE A 24 1.62 -7.11 -2.40
CA PHE A 24 2.76 -6.55 -3.10
C PHE A 24 3.08 -5.16 -2.54
N MET A 25 4.34 -4.90 -2.22
CA MET A 25 4.78 -3.61 -1.71
C MET A 25 6.09 -3.17 -2.34
N ASP A 26 6.04 -2.05 -3.06
CA ASP A 26 7.22 -1.38 -3.61
C ASP A 26 7.45 -0.04 -2.97
N LEU A 27 8.71 0.28 -2.68
CA LEU A 27 9.12 1.60 -2.22
C LEU A 27 10.37 2.04 -2.99
N TYR A 28 10.29 3.21 -3.58
CA TYR A 28 11.37 3.87 -4.29
C TYR A 28 11.71 5.20 -3.62
N LYS A 29 13.00 5.54 -3.61
CA LYS A 29 13.48 6.88 -3.33
C LYS A 29 13.65 7.62 -4.64
N ILE A 30 13.02 8.78 -4.75
CA ILE A 30 13.18 9.64 -5.92
C ILE A 30 14.08 10.82 -5.52
N PRO A 31 15.29 10.93 -6.10
CA PRO A 31 16.16 12.07 -5.86
C PRO A 31 15.61 13.33 -6.53
N ARG A 32 15.63 14.45 -5.81
CA ARG A 32 15.30 15.81 -6.31
C ARG A 32 13.88 15.95 -6.88
N VAL A 33 12.86 15.64 -6.08
CA VAL A 33 11.45 15.85 -6.46
C VAL A 33 10.76 16.89 -5.61
N ASN A 34 9.71 17.49 -6.19
CA ASN A 34 8.71 18.25 -5.48
C ASN A 34 8.16 17.42 -4.30
N THR A 35 8.41 17.87 -3.08
CA THR A 35 8.04 17.17 -1.84
C THR A 35 6.53 17.03 -1.68
N LYS A 36 5.74 17.81 -2.43
CA LYS A 36 4.28 17.72 -2.42
C LYS A 36 3.75 16.43 -3.07
N ASP A 37 4.39 16.00 -4.16
CA ASP A 37 3.94 14.84 -4.94
C ASP A 37 4.59 13.54 -4.43
N PHE A 38 5.79 13.66 -3.84
CA PHE A 38 6.55 12.56 -3.25
C PHE A 38 7.00 12.93 -1.84
N PRO A 39 6.14 12.74 -0.83
CA PRO A 39 6.46 13.13 0.53
C PRO A 39 7.65 12.34 1.09
N GLY A 40 8.60 13.07 1.68
CA GLY A 40 9.90 12.53 2.06
C GLY A 40 10.77 12.05 0.88
N GLY A 41 10.40 12.38 -0.36
CA GLY A 41 11.07 11.91 -1.57
C GLY A 41 10.81 10.44 -1.89
N HIS A 42 9.69 9.87 -1.41
CA HIS A 42 9.35 8.47 -1.66
C HIS A 42 8.20 8.35 -2.65
N ARG A 43 8.31 7.36 -3.52
CA ARG A 43 7.21 6.81 -4.31
C ARG A 43 6.95 5.39 -3.82
N PHE A 44 5.70 5.05 -3.57
CA PHE A 44 5.28 3.72 -3.16
C PHE A 44 4.08 3.26 -3.98
N SER A 45 3.97 1.94 -4.13
CA SER A 45 2.79 1.26 -4.66
C SER A 45 2.61 -0.03 -3.88
N TRP A 46 1.61 -0.06 -2.99
CA TRP A 46 1.34 -1.18 -2.09
C TRP A 46 -0.08 -1.66 -2.29
N ILE A 47 -0.25 -2.94 -2.56
CA ILE A 47 -1.57 -3.54 -2.83
C ILE A 47 -1.72 -4.83 -2.05
N ALA A 48 -2.89 -5.01 -1.44
CA ALA A 48 -3.37 -6.28 -0.93
C ALA A 48 -4.68 -6.61 -1.67
N PHE A 49 -4.79 -7.80 -2.23
CA PHE A 49 -5.97 -8.20 -3.01
C PHE A 49 -6.30 -9.68 -2.82
N ASP A 50 -7.57 -10.02 -3.04
CA ASP A 50 -8.05 -11.40 -3.13
C ASP A 50 -7.68 -11.95 -4.52
N PRO A 51 -6.85 -13.00 -4.63
CA PRO A 51 -6.46 -13.54 -5.94
C PRO A 51 -7.63 -14.17 -6.72
N GLU A 52 -8.70 -14.58 -6.04
CA GLU A 52 -9.90 -15.13 -6.66
C GLU A 52 -10.89 -14.03 -7.09
N ALA A 53 -10.78 -12.84 -6.50
CA ALA A 53 -11.60 -11.65 -6.78
C ALA A 53 -10.74 -10.37 -6.73
N PRO A 54 -9.88 -10.11 -7.74
CA PRO A 54 -8.86 -9.05 -7.68
C PRO A 54 -9.40 -7.61 -7.59
N GLU A 55 -10.67 -7.41 -7.89
CA GLU A 55 -11.39 -6.16 -7.65
C GLU A 55 -11.57 -5.87 -6.15
N ARG A 56 -11.59 -6.90 -5.30
CA ARG A 56 -11.53 -6.74 -3.84
C ARG A 56 -10.10 -6.45 -3.44
N ARG A 57 -9.81 -5.20 -3.10
CA ARG A 57 -8.43 -4.76 -2.89
C ARG A 57 -8.30 -3.53 -2.01
N VAL A 58 -7.13 -3.39 -1.41
CA VAL A 58 -6.64 -2.17 -0.79
C VAL A 58 -5.38 -1.76 -1.52
N LEU A 59 -5.39 -0.59 -2.18
CA LEU A 59 -4.25 -0.06 -2.93
C LEU A 59 -3.83 1.29 -2.34
N PHE A 60 -2.58 1.39 -1.94
CA PHE A 60 -1.91 2.64 -1.54
C PHE A 60 -0.93 3.02 -2.63
N ASP A 61 -1.09 4.20 -3.22
CA ASP A 61 -0.20 4.69 -4.27
C ASP A 61 0.18 6.17 -4.04
N SER A 62 1.27 6.58 -4.68
CA SER A 62 1.73 7.97 -4.74
C SER A 62 2.25 8.25 -6.15
N HIS A 63 1.51 9.07 -6.89
CA HIS A 63 1.89 9.41 -8.26
C HIS A 63 1.39 10.81 -8.65
N PRO A 64 2.21 11.66 -9.29
CA PRO A 64 1.76 12.97 -9.75
C PRO A 64 0.53 12.87 -10.68
N PRO A 65 -0.39 13.84 -10.65
CA PRO A 65 -0.44 15.00 -9.75
C PRO A 65 -1.04 14.70 -8.36
N LYS A 66 -1.38 13.44 -8.07
CA LYS A 66 -2.00 13.02 -6.80
C LYS A 66 -0.88 12.73 -5.77
N GLY A 67 -1.05 13.23 -4.55
CA GLY A 67 -0.17 12.85 -3.45
C GLY A 67 -0.41 11.38 -3.01
N PRO A 68 0.02 11.01 -1.79
CA PRO A 68 -0.37 9.76 -1.15
C PRO A 68 -1.89 9.59 -1.09
N HIS A 69 -2.40 8.47 -1.60
CA HIS A 69 -3.83 8.16 -1.57
C HIS A 69 -4.09 6.65 -1.48
N ILE A 70 -5.30 6.30 -1.05
CA ILE A 70 -5.81 4.94 -0.89
C ILE A 70 -7.00 4.71 -1.80
N HIS A 71 -7.05 3.56 -2.45
CA HIS A 71 -8.23 3.00 -3.10
C HIS A 71 -8.70 1.78 -2.32
N ILE A 72 -10.01 1.68 -2.12
CA ILE A 72 -10.67 0.45 -1.65
C ILE A 72 -11.52 -0.05 -2.81
N ASP A 73 -11.31 -1.31 -3.18
CA ASP A 73 -11.96 -2.01 -4.29
C ASP A 73 -11.80 -1.28 -5.65
N ASP A 74 -12.94 -0.94 -6.24
CA ASP A 74 -13.14 -0.25 -7.51
C ASP A 74 -13.30 1.28 -7.35
N GLU A 75 -13.01 1.84 -6.16
CA GLU A 75 -13.00 3.29 -5.95
C GLU A 75 -11.99 3.96 -6.89
N LEU A 76 -12.49 4.77 -7.84
CA LEU A 76 -11.65 5.39 -8.89
C LEU A 76 -10.84 6.59 -8.41
N GLU A 77 -11.41 7.42 -7.52
CA GLU A 77 -10.77 8.69 -7.17
C GLU A 77 -9.64 8.52 -6.16
N GLY A 78 -9.79 7.56 -5.26
CA GLY A 78 -8.93 7.36 -4.12
C GLY A 78 -9.07 8.48 -3.09
N LYS A 79 -8.88 8.15 -1.82
CA LYS A 79 -8.93 9.13 -0.72
C LYS A 79 -7.51 9.57 -0.38
N PRO A 80 -7.23 10.88 -0.33
CA PRO A 80 -5.91 11.34 0.09
C PRO A 80 -5.66 10.95 1.55
N PHE A 81 -4.40 10.67 1.88
CA PHE A 81 -3.97 10.51 3.26
C PHE A 81 -2.70 11.31 3.54
N GLU A 82 -2.46 11.63 4.81
CA GLU A 82 -1.26 12.33 5.22
C GLU A 82 -0.08 11.34 5.35
N TRP A 83 0.97 11.58 4.57
CA TRP A 83 2.21 10.83 4.73
C TRP A 83 3.09 11.44 5.80
N VAL A 84 3.40 10.64 6.82
CA VAL A 84 4.30 11.02 7.92
C VAL A 84 5.64 10.30 7.81
N SER A 85 5.62 8.98 7.69
CA SER A 85 6.80 8.13 7.52
C SER A 85 6.43 6.81 6.84
N VAL A 86 7.45 6.08 6.37
CA VAL A 86 7.26 4.73 5.81
C VAL A 86 6.57 3.81 6.82
N ASP A 87 7.04 3.78 8.07
CA ASP A 87 6.47 2.91 9.12
C ASP A 87 5.03 3.26 9.45
N GLN A 88 4.69 4.55 9.52
CA GLN A 88 3.30 4.96 9.77
C GLN A 88 2.40 4.63 8.59
N ALA A 89 2.88 4.83 7.37
CA ALA A 89 2.14 4.46 6.17
C ALA A 89 1.93 2.93 6.10
N LYS A 90 2.94 2.11 6.42
CA LYS A 90 2.80 0.65 6.51
C LYS A 90 1.72 0.25 7.51
N ARG A 91 1.76 0.82 8.72
CA ARG A 91 0.74 0.56 9.76
C ARG A 91 -0.65 0.94 9.29
N LEU A 92 -0.80 2.07 8.61
CA LEU A 92 -2.06 2.51 8.04
C LEU A 92 -2.55 1.55 6.94
N PHE A 93 -1.66 1.14 6.03
CA PHE A 93 -1.97 0.17 4.97
C PHE A 93 -2.53 -1.13 5.57
N PHE A 94 -1.79 -1.78 6.47
CA PHE A 94 -2.26 -3.03 7.07
C PHE A 94 -3.46 -2.87 8.00
N LYS A 95 -3.68 -1.69 8.58
CA LYS A 95 -4.94 -1.38 9.26
C LYS A 95 -6.11 -1.42 8.26
N CYS A 96 -5.99 -0.76 7.11
CA CYS A 96 -7.02 -0.77 6.07
C CYS A 96 -7.25 -2.17 5.49
N VAL A 97 -6.18 -2.96 5.27
CA VAL A 97 -6.31 -4.38 4.85
C VAL A 97 -7.15 -5.16 5.87
N LYS A 98 -6.88 -5.01 7.18
CA LYS A 98 -7.65 -5.69 8.23
C LYS A 98 -9.09 -5.22 8.32
N GLU A 99 -9.33 -3.93 8.13
CA GLU A 99 -10.69 -3.36 8.15
C GLU A 99 -11.52 -3.84 6.95
N HIS A 100 -10.90 -3.99 5.78
CA HIS A 100 -11.57 -4.40 4.55
C HIS A 100 -11.76 -5.92 4.45
N PHE A 101 -10.71 -6.72 4.69
CA PHE A 101 -10.74 -8.17 4.53
C PHE A 101 -10.96 -8.97 5.82
N GLY A 102 -10.68 -8.36 6.98
CA GLY A 102 -10.76 -9.02 8.28
C GLY A 102 -9.40 -9.36 8.89
N LYS A 103 -9.44 -10.12 10.00
CA LYS A 103 -8.24 -10.40 10.81
C LYS A 103 -7.33 -11.43 10.14
N PHE A 104 -6.02 -11.21 10.26
CA PHE A 104 -5.01 -12.19 9.86
C PHE A 104 -5.03 -13.39 10.81
N ALA A 105 -4.76 -14.58 10.28
CA ALA A 105 -4.70 -15.81 11.05
C ALA A 105 -3.51 -15.81 12.02
N GLU A 106 -2.41 -15.18 11.62
CA GLU A 106 -1.16 -15.05 12.36
C GLU A 106 -0.73 -13.59 12.43
N ASP A 107 0.07 -13.25 13.43
CA ASP A 107 0.76 -11.97 13.46
C ASP A 107 1.85 -11.97 12.40
N ILE A 108 1.81 -10.98 11.53
CA ILE A 108 2.86 -10.73 10.55
C ILE A 108 3.77 -9.63 11.11
N ASP A 109 5.08 -9.86 11.05
CA ASP A 109 6.10 -8.85 11.36
C ASP A 109 6.31 -7.99 10.11
N ILE A 110 6.03 -6.69 10.20
CA ILE A 110 5.90 -5.77 9.04
C ILE A 110 6.73 -4.50 9.20
#